data_AF-A0A179V170-F1
#
_entry.id   AF-A0A179V170-F1
#
_cell.length_a   1.000
_cell.length_b   1.000
_cell.length_c   1.000
_cell.angle_alpha   90.00
_cell.angle_beta   90.00
_cell.angle_gamma   90.00
#
_symmetry.space_group_name_H-M   'P 1'
#
loop_
_entity.id
_entity.type
_entity.pdbx_description
1 polymer ?
#
loop_
_entity_poly.entity_id
_entity_poly.type
_entity_poly.pdbx_seq_one_letter_code
_entity_poly.pdbx_strand_id
1 'polypeptide(L)'
;MVKGREPSQGPSVDSKANPKNSAREEISLLFPHPSFQFTPSLSLQRRSHQQNQPEDEQDQHHHRTPPGFHRRFQKAYKPGNEWFQIPGPDAIRYYEEELTRNDLGLDSEWEYADEFRRQLRKFVHLTEVEAYVSEYEEDEYGCDLRWKYQGLPSEENQWIYMGELGEGGFGYVQCWEWYPFGNRDPIRFAVKDTQNDQFWHDYCSEGNLTRRVNATGCPNVVKVYDWIDLDPQPPELIAHNRTFRILYEYYEGGSLSNLYTHYMEYKLLLPEAFLWHLFHEIATALLYCAHGHEGPMRKPDWEEIIHKDVKPGNILLGAVPSPNSEELYPTCYLSDFGLAYTIPNDDVRAYKKAYPLEGTVEFLPPEAVDRFSSGVIGPKLDIYSLTLSIREAIEMALHMYTADEMNTLRKLPGGGNYLPYSLDLINLCRAAGSSRTYRRPDIYSLWRMTGEQAKKWKGEVRANRRRVEAKRANCYDGMVLIDHDVRRRFQRDRAFRREFLREASWEHRNRGVVKLGKAIVKRINEEKQNGEGYRDWIGSAVDRAGMREGSCASEGTEPWGQPESWSWTKRRARGCI
;
A
#
# COMPACT_ATOMS: atom_id res chain seq x y z
N MET A 1 -20.11 70.85 0.50
CA MET A 1 -19.56 70.63 1.85
C MET A 1 -20.70 70.27 2.80
N VAL A 2 -20.58 69.12 3.50
CA VAL A 2 -21.05 68.79 4.87
C VAL A 2 -22.57 68.94 5.15
N LYS A 3 -23.38 67.85 5.16
CA LYS A 3 -23.67 66.83 6.22
C LYS A 3 -24.68 67.27 7.32
N GLY A 4 -25.70 66.42 7.56
CA GLY A 4 -26.51 66.33 8.79
C GLY A 4 -27.84 65.57 8.56
N ARG A 5 -27.90 64.25 8.83
CA ARG A 5 -28.53 63.55 9.98
C ARG A 5 -30.08 63.61 10.05
N GLU A 6 -30.72 62.50 9.60
CA GLU A 6 -31.80 61.63 10.16
C GLU A 6 -32.65 62.06 11.39
N PRO A 7 -33.80 61.41 11.76
CA PRO A 7 -34.47 60.19 11.22
C PRO A 7 -36.05 60.15 11.22
N SER A 8 -36.58 59.07 10.61
CA SER A 8 -37.75 58.20 10.99
C SER A 8 -39.20 58.69 11.09
N GLN A 9 -40.09 58.01 10.32
CA GLN A 9 -41.41 57.37 10.64
C GLN A 9 -42.15 57.19 9.28
N GLY A 10 -42.27 56.02 8.64
CA GLY A 10 -43.12 54.83 8.96
C GLY A 10 -44.61 55.05 8.59
N PRO A 11 -45.43 54.06 8.17
CA PRO A 11 -45.21 52.93 7.26
C PRO A 11 -46.37 52.74 6.22
N SER A 12 -46.34 51.60 5.50
CA SER A 12 -47.41 50.91 4.72
C SER A 12 -47.41 51.12 3.20
N VAL A 13 -47.64 50.13 2.32
CA VAL A 13 -47.83 48.67 2.43
C VAL A 13 -47.73 48.09 0.99
N ASP A 14 -47.36 46.81 0.90
CA ASP A 14 -47.62 45.84 -0.17
C ASP A 14 -46.64 45.51 -1.33
N SER A 15 -46.14 44.27 -1.18
CA SER A 15 -46.15 43.18 -2.17
C SER A 15 -44.97 43.04 -3.14
N LYS A 16 -44.09 42.08 -2.85
CA LYS A 16 -43.94 40.82 -3.62
C LYS A 16 -42.89 39.90 -3.01
N ALA A 17 -43.20 38.62 -3.03
CA ALA A 17 -42.45 37.50 -2.50
C ALA A 17 -41.05 37.34 -3.13
N ASN A 18 -40.08 36.97 -2.30
CA ASN A 18 -38.75 36.50 -2.70
C ASN A 18 -38.48 35.15 -2.00
N PRO A 19 -38.15 34.06 -2.71
CA PRO A 19 -37.90 32.77 -2.07
C PRO A 19 -36.43 32.60 -1.67
N LYS A 20 -36.23 32.32 -0.37
CA LYS A 20 -35.19 31.46 0.24
C LYS A 20 -33.72 31.77 -0.09
N ASN A 21 -33.11 32.60 0.75
CA ASN A 21 -31.69 32.48 1.11
C ASN A 21 -31.55 31.34 2.12
N SER A 22 -30.96 30.21 1.72
CA SER A 22 -30.29 29.31 2.66
C SER A 22 -28.83 29.73 2.74
N ALA A 23 -28.50 30.54 3.75
CA ALA A 23 -27.13 30.68 4.20
C ALA A 23 -26.69 29.32 4.75
N ARG A 24 -25.71 28.70 4.10
CA ARG A 24 -24.84 27.69 4.72
C ARG A 24 -23.51 28.37 4.92
N GLU A 25 -23.17 28.54 6.18
CA GLU A 25 -21.91 29.07 6.68
C GLU A 25 -20.74 28.27 6.11
N GLU A 26 -19.75 29.00 5.64
CA GLU A 26 -18.42 28.51 5.28
C GLU A 26 -17.73 28.01 6.55
N ILE A 27 -17.58 26.70 6.70
CA ILE A 27 -16.66 26.12 7.70
C ILE A 27 -15.27 26.06 7.05
N SER A 28 -14.42 26.97 7.52
CA SER A 28 -12.98 27.05 7.25
C SER A 28 -12.25 25.89 7.92
N LEU A 29 -11.74 24.94 7.13
CA LEU A 29 -10.80 23.89 7.56
C LEU A 29 -9.48 24.02 6.79
N LEU A 30 -8.56 24.84 7.30
CA LEU A 30 -7.14 24.88 6.92
C LEU A 30 -6.28 25.36 8.12
N PHE A 31 -5.52 24.42 8.71
CA PHE A 31 -4.12 24.46 9.20
C PHE A 31 -3.58 25.65 10.04
N PRO A 32 -2.30 25.55 10.48
CA PRO A 32 -1.36 26.68 10.40
C PRO A 32 -0.07 26.26 9.63
N HIS A 33 0.83 27.07 9.07
CA HIS A 33 0.94 28.43 8.51
C HIS A 33 2.14 28.37 7.52
N PRO A 34 2.21 29.15 6.42
CA PRO A 34 3.28 29.01 5.42
C PRO A 34 4.59 29.71 5.85
N SER A 35 5.56 28.97 6.37
CA SER A 35 6.94 29.48 6.48
C SER A 35 8.02 28.43 6.70
N PHE A 36 8.17 27.40 5.86
CA PHE A 36 9.45 26.66 5.80
C PHE A 36 9.73 26.17 4.37
N GLN A 37 10.76 26.75 3.75
CA GLN A 37 11.39 26.22 2.54
C GLN A 37 12.41 25.15 2.97
N PHE A 38 12.26 23.94 2.45
CA PHE A 38 13.25 22.88 2.61
C PHE A 38 14.58 23.27 1.95
N THR A 39 15.66 23.27 2.73
CA THR A 39 17.04 23.16 2.20
C THR A 39 17.58 21.78 2.56
N PRO A 40 18.17 21.03 1.62
CA PRO A 40 18.74 19.72 1.92
C PRO A 40 20.07 19.90 2.67
N SER A 41 20.21 19.26 3.82
CA SER A 41 21.46 19.31 4.59
C SER A 41 22.55 18.43 3.96
N LEU A 42 23.70 19.07 3.80
CA LEU A 42 24.98 18.52 3.39
C LEU A 42 25.58 17.59 4.44
N SER A 43 26.31 16.60 3.97
CA SER A 43 27.19 15.70 4.70
C SER A 43 28.20 16.42 5.58
N LEU A 44 28.42 15.95 6.83
CA LEU A 44 29.68 16.20 7.54
C LEU A 44 29.98 15.22 8.70
N GLN A 45 31.05 14.46 8.47
CA GLN A 45 32.13 14.00 9.35
C GLN A 45 31.89 13.75 10.85
N ARG A 46 32.09 12.47 11.19
CA ARG A 46 32.38 11.90 12.52
C ARG A 46 33.43 12.71 13.30
N ARG A 47 33.14 12.99 14.57
CA ARG A 47 34.16 13.18 15.61
C ARG A 47 33.86 12.30 16.81
N SER A 48 34.90 11.61 17.26
CA SER A 48 34.94 10.74 18.43
C SER A 48 35.01 11.56 19.71
N HIS A 49 34.14 11.27 20.68
CA HIS A 49 34.41 11.57 22.09
C HIS A 49 34.16 10.36 22.98
N GLN A 50 35.17 10.07 23.79
CA GLN A 50 35.29 9.05 24.81
C GLN A 50 34.81 9.58 26.17
N GLN A 51 34.31 8.65 27.00
CA GLN A 51 34.25 8.65 28.49
C GLN A 51 33.18 9.55 29.14
N ASN A 52 32.45 9.17 30.20
CA ASN A 52 32.52 8.07 31.18
C ASN A 52 31.10 7.78 31.73
N GLN A 53 30.83 6.52 32.09
CA GLN A 53 29.61 6.06 32.78
C GLN A 53 29.60 6.46 34.28
N PRO A 54 28.41 6.54 34.88
CA PRO A 54 28.13 5.89 36.15
C PRO A 54 27.16 4.72 35.94
N GLU A 55 27.40 3.64 36.69
CA GLU A 55 26.56 2.45 36.78
C GLU A 55 25.22 2.82 37.44
N ASP A 56 24.13 2.78 36.67
CA ASP A 56 22.77 2.78 37.20
C ASP A 56 21.97 1.67 36.51
N GLU A 57 21.12 1.04 37.32
CA GLU A 57 20.50 -0.28 37.15
C GLU A 57 19.97 -0.55 35.73
N GLN A 58 20.62 -1.53 35.09
CA GLN A 58 20.23 -2.12 33.83
C GLN A 58 18.87 -2.81 33.97
N ASP A 59 17.78 -2.06 33.83
CA ASP A 59 16.46 -2.63 33.53
C ASP A 59 16.43 -2.98 32.03
N GLN A 60 17.16 -4.06 31.73
CA GLN A 60 17.13 -4.70 30.44
C GLN A 60 15.73 -5.31 30.26
N HIS A 61 14.84 -4.59 29.59
CA HIS A 61 13.75 -5.20 28.82
C HIS A 61 14.37 -6.06 27.71
N HIS A 62 15.02 -7.15 28.08
CA HIS A 62 15.49 -8.14 27.15
C HIS A 62 14.27 -8.80 26.53
N HIS A 63 14.18 -8.73 25.21
CA HIS A 63 13.24 -9.46 24.36
C HIS A 63 13.51 -10.98 24.42
N ARG A 64 13.50 -11.57 25.62
CA ARG A 64 13.52 -13.02 25.80
C ARG A 64 12.14 -13.56 25.48
N THR A 65 12.10 -14.77 24.91
CA THR A 65 10.90 -15.60 24.87
C THR A 65 10.23 -15.56 26.24
N PRO A 66 8.97 -15.10 26.36
CA PRO A 66 8.34 -15.01 27.66
C PRO A 66 8.31 -16.40 28.30
N PRO A 67 8.62 -16.54 29.61
CA PRO A 67 8.73 -17.85 30.28
C PRO A 67 7.51 -18.77 30.17
N GLY A 68 6.35 -18.25 29.71
CA GLY A 68 5.13 -19.00 29.47
C GLY A 68 4.82 -19.36 28.01
N PHE A 69 5.56 -18.83 27.02
CA PHE A 69 5.26 -19.06 25.59
C PHE A 69 5.23 -20.55 25.27
N HIS A 70 6.25 -21.30 25.71
CA HIS A 70 6.38 -22.73 25.46
C HIS A 70 5.24 -23.54 26.08
N ARG A 71 4.88 -23.25 27.34
CA ARG A 71 3.75 -23.93 28.01
C ARG A 71 2.42 -23.60 27.35
N ARG A 72 2.22 -22.38 26.85
CA ARG A 72 1.02 -21.97 26.12
C ARG A 72 0.95 -22.63 24.74
N PHE A 73 2.04 -22.60 23.98
CA PHE A 73 2.18 -23.29 22.71
C PHE A 73 1.89 -24.79 22.87
N GLN A 74 2.33 -25.43 23.96
CA GLN A 74 2.01 -26.83 24.22
C GLN A 74 0.56 -27.07 24.68
N LYS A 75 -0.04 -26.14 25.46
CA LYS A 75 -1.38 -26.29 26.07
C LYS A 75 -2.53 -25.95 25.11
N ALA A 76 -2.37 -24.95 24.26
CA ALA A 76 -3.36 -24.60 23.23
C ALA A 76 -3.41 -25.61 22.07
N TYR A 77 -2.39 -26.47 21.94
CA TYR A 77 -2.06 -27.11 20.66
C TYR A 77 -1.86 -28.63 20.61
N LYS A 78 -2.32 -29.41 21.60
CA LYS A 78 -2.33 -30.88 21.48
C LYS A 78 -3.73 -31.48 21.69
N PRO A 79 -4.19 -32.48 20.88
CA PRO A 79 -3.66 -33.03 19.61
C PRO A 79 -4.47 -32.54 18.40
N GLY A 80 -3.90 -32.72 17.20
CA GLY A 80 -4.60 -32.47 15.93
C GLY A 80 -5.93 -33.23 15.89
N ASN A 81 -6.94 -32.58 15.33
CA ASN A 81 -8.26 -33.15 15.13
C ASN A 81 -8.51 -33.30 13.62
N GLU A 82 -9.71 -33.74 13.23
CA GLU A 82 -10.08 -33.92 11.82
C GLU A 82 -9.91 -32.65 10.96
N TRP A 83 -9.81 -31.47 11.60
CA TRP A 83 -9.74 -30.17 10.94
C TRP A 83 -8.33 -29.59 10.92
N PHE A 84 -7.50 -29.81 11.94
CA PHE A 84 -6.16 -29.22 12.09
C PHE A 84 -5.06 -30.29 12.20
N GLN A 85 -4.10 -30.25 11.28
CA GLN A 85 -2.94 -31.16 11.29
C GLN A 85 -2.01 -30.86 12.47
N ILE A 86 -1.43 -31.92 13.04
CA ILE A 86 -0.40 -31.79 14.07
C ILE A 86 0.84 -31.16 13.43
N PRO A 87 1.42 -30.08 14.00
CA PRO A 87 2.69 -29.55 13.52
C PRO A 87 3.76 -30.65 13.60
N GLY A 88 4.57 -30.78 12.56
CA GLY A 88 5.70 -31.69 12.59
C GLY A 88 6.74 -31.30 13.66
N PRO A 89 7.66 -32.22 14.03
CA PRO A 89 8.62 -31.99 15.10
C PRO A 89 9.50 -30.76 14.87
N ASP A 90 9.84 -30.43 13.61
CA ASP A 90 10.67 -29.25 13.31
C ASP A 90 9.87 -27.95 13.41
N ALA A 91 8.54 -27.98 13.20
CA ALA A 91 7.68 -26.83 13.48
C ALA A 91 7.56 -26.57 14.98
N ILE A 92 7.43 -27.63 15.78
CA ILE A 92 7.39 -27.51 17.25
C ILE A 92 8.70 -26.91 17.75
N ARG A 93 9.85 -27.45 17.33
CA ARG A 93 11.17 -26.93 17.70
C ARG A 93 11.31 -25.46 17.30
N TYR A 94 10.91 -25.10 16.08
CA TYR A 94 10.98 -23.73 15.61
C TYR A 94 10.23 -22.76 16.54
N TYR A 95 8.97 -23.06 16.85
CA TYR A 95 8.16 -22.17 17.66
C TYR A 95 8.66 -22.10 19.11
N GLU A 96 9.00 -23.24 19.70
CA GLU A 96 9.53 -23.29 21.06
C GLU A 96 10.88 -22.55 21.14
N GLU A 97 11.85 -22.93 20.33
CA GLU A 97 13.26 -22.60 20.60
C GLU A 97 13.85 -21.51 19.68
N GLU A 98 13.20 -21.19 18.56
CA GLU A 98 13.84 -20.44 17.46
C GLU A 98 13.11 -19.14 17.07
N LEU A 99 11.78 -19.10 17.14
CA LEU A 99 10.96 -17.98 16.68
C LEU A 99 11.37 -16.62 17.29
N THR A 100 11.81 -16.66 18.54
CA THR A 100 12.14 -15.49 19.36
C THR A 100 13.64 -15.37 19.62
N ARG A 101 14.48 -16.07 18.83
CA ARG A 101 15.92 -15.82 18.87
C ARG A 101 16.15 -14.31 18.67
N ASN A 102 17.02 -13.81 19.52
CA ASN A 102 17.14 -12.44 19.96
C ASN A 102 17.76 -11.57 18.85
N ASP A 103 16.98 -11.18 17.84
CA ASP A 103 17.62 -10.72 16.60
C ASP A 103 17.95 -9.23 16.58
N LEU A 104 17.15 -8.34 17.19
CA LEU A 104 17.30 -6.90 16.96
C LEU A 104 16.88 -6.06 18.18
N GLY A 105 17.88 -5.47 18.85
CA GLY A 105 17.66 -4.35 19.77
C GLY A 105 17.27 -3.07 19.03
N LEU A 106 16.84 -2.05 19.78
CA LEU A 106 16.68 -0.70 19.22
C LEU A 106 17.99 -0.28 18.58
N ASP A 107 17.94 0.32 17.38
CA ASP A 107 19.14 0.80 16.70
C ASP A 107 19.85 1.83 17.57
N SER A 108 20.95 1.41 18.21
CA SER A 108 21.71 2.23 19.14
C SER A 108 22.44 3.37 18.44
N GLU A 109 22.50 3.37 17.11
CA GLU A 109 23.06 4.48 16.33
C GLU A 109 22.07 5.64 16.15
N TRP A 110 20.78 5.46 16.48
CA TRP A 110 19.82 6.55 16.40
C TRP A 110 20.07 7.57 17.51
N GLU A 111 20.41 8.81 17.12
CA GLU A 111 20.80 9.89 18.05
C GLU A 111 19.75 10.22 19.12
N TYR A 112 18.48 9.87 18.88
CA TYR A 112 17.37 10.09 19.81
C TYR A 112 17.04 8.87 20.67
N ALA A 113 17.74 7.74 20.55
CA ALA A 113 17.34 6.47 21.15
C ALA A 113 17.13 6.55 22.68
N ASP A 114 18.03 7.21 23.41
CA ASP A 114 17.94 7.31 24.87
C ASP A 114 16.80 8.23 25.32
N GLU A 115 16.64 9.38 24.65
CA GLU A 115 15.54 10.30 24.92
C GLU A 115 14.19 9.67 24.56
N PHE A 116 14.14 8.97 23.43
CA PHE A 116 12.98 8.25 22.96
C PHE A 116 12.53 7.21 23.98
N ARG A 117 13.43 6.36 24.48
CA ARG A 117 13.11 5.37 25.53
C ARG A 117 12.58 6.02 26.81
N ARG A 118 13.16 7.16 27.22
CA ARG A 118 12.70 7.91 28.40
C ARG A 118 11.28 8.45 28.20
N GLN A 119 11.00 8.99 27.03
CA GLN A 119 9.72 9.61 26.70
C GLN A 119 8.64 8.58 26.36
N LEU A 120 9.02 7.40 25.87
CA LEU A 120 8.11 6.33 25.51
C LEU A 120 7.27 5.87 26.72
N ARG A 121 7.90 5.77 27.91
CA ARG A 121 7.18 5.48 29.17
C ARG A 121 6.19 6.58 29.56
N LYS A 122 6.58 7.85 29.41
CA LYS A 122 5.70 8.99 29.68
C LYS A 122 4.51 9.02 28.72
N PHE A 123 4.76 8.70 27.45
CA PHE A 123 3.74 8.62 26.41
C PHE A 123 2.68 7.57 26.73
N VAL A 124 3.08 6.37 27.17
CA VAL A 124 2.13 5.33 27.62
C VAL A 124 1.27 5.85 28.77
N HIS A 125 1.91 6.40 29.80
CA HIS A 125 1.21 6.92 30.96
C HIS A 125 0.19 8.01 30.60
N LEU A 126 0.54 8.94 29.70
CA LEU A 126 -0.35 9.97 29.18
C LEU A 126 -1.63 9.35 28.59
N THR A 127 -1.47 8.34 27.74
CA THR A 127 -2.61 7.72 27.05
C THR A 127 -3.43 6.74 27.88
N GLU A 128 -2.87 6.18 28.96
CA GLU A 128 -3.55 5.22 29.84
C GLU A 128 -4.25 5.90 31.03
N VAL A 129 -3.62 6.89 31.67
CA VAL A 129 -4.19 7.56 32.85
C VAL A 129 -5.38 8.43 32.48
N GLU A 130 -5.37 9.05 31.31
CA GLU A 130 -6.49 9.82 30.80
C GLU A 130 -7.64 8.93 30.26
N ALA A 131 -7.46 7.60 30.20
CA ALA A 131 -8.56 6.67 29.91
C ALA A 131 -9.52 6.46 31.09
N TYR A 132 -9.19 6.95 32.29
CA TYR A 132 -10.00 6.77 33.51
C TYR A 132 -10.78 8.01 33.97
N VAL A 133 -10.72 9.13 33.23
CA VAL A 133 -11.53 10.32 33.54
C VAL A 133 -12.42 10.64 32.35
N SER A 134 -13.73 10.51 32.59
CA SER A 134 -14.87 10.86 31.73
C SER A 134 -15.20 9.93 30.57
N GLU A 135 -16.48 9.56 30.54
CA GLU A 135 -17.24 9.08 29.38
C GLU A 135 -16.78 9.82 28.11
N TYR A 136 -16.49 9.07 27.04
CA TYR A 136 -16.07 9.61 25.73
C TYR A 136 -16.94 10.81 25.32
N GLU A 137 -16.45 12.04 25.54
CA GLU A 137 -17.09 13.22 24.97
C GLU A 137 -16.47 13.44 23.58
N GLU A 138 -17.13 12.90 22.57
CA GLU A 138 -16.90 13.28 21.17
C GLU A 138 -17.65 14.59 20.88
N ASP A 139 -17.07 15.48 20.08
CA ASP A 139 -17.86 16.57 19.52
C ASP A 139 -18.84 16.08 18.43
N GLU A 140 -19.68 16.99 17.90
CA GLU A 140 -20.65 16.67 16.83
C GLU A 140 -19.98 16.07 15.57
N TYR A 141 -18.66 16.14 15.45
CA TYR A 141 -17.87 15.63 14.34
C TYR A 141 -17.05 14.37 14.70
N GLY A 142 -17.25 13.78 15.88
CA GLY A 142 -16.52 12.59 16.31
C GLY A 142 -15.08 12.88 16.75
N CYS A 143 -14.71 14.16 16.98
CA CYS A 143 -13.37 14.48 17.47
C CYS A 143 -13.31 14.23 18.98
N ASP A 144 -12.36 13.38 19.38
CA ASP A 144 -12.05 13.10 20.78
C ASP A 144 -11.62 14.40 21.51
N LEU A 145 -12.48 14.90 22.39
CA LEU A 145 -12.29 16.17 23.08
C LEU A 145 -11.11 16.16 24.05
N ARG A 146 -10.59 14.98 24.44
CA ARG A 146 -9.38 14.85 25.28
C ARG A 146 -8.20 15.60 24.67
N TRP A 147 -8.09 15.59 23.35
CA TRP A 147 -6.96 16.16 22.62
C TRP A 147 -7.19 17.59 22.10
N LYS A 148 -8.26 18.25 22.52
CA LYS A 148 -8.61 19.60 22.04
C LYS A 148 -7.70 20.70 22.59
N TYR A 149 -7.15 20.51 23.81
CA TYR A 149 -6.34 21.51 24.51
C TYR A 149 -5.04 20.91 25.05
N GLN A 150 -4.16 20.48 24.14
CA GLN A 150 -2.90 19.79 24.48
C GLN A 150 -1.76 20.72 24.95
N GLY A 151 -1.96 22.04 24.96
CA GLY A 151 -0.91 23.02 25.26
C GLY A 151 0.11 23.19 24.14
N LEU A 152 1.16 23.98 24.39
CA LEU A 152 2.27 24.15 23.44
C LEU A 152 3.33 23.05 23.64
N PRO A 153 4.04 22.63 22.58
CA PRO A 153 5.21 21.78 22.69
C PRO A 153 6.25 22.36 23.65
N SER A 154 6.79 21.52 24.54
CA SER A 154 7.84 21.90 25.50
C SER A 154 8.65 20.67 25.93
N GLU A 155 9.71 20.85 26.72
CA GLU A 155 10.49 19.72 27.25
C GLU A 155 9.66 18.76 28.11
N GLU A 156 8.58 19.25 28.72
CA GLU A 156 7.64 18.48 29.56
C GLU A 156 6.44 17.96 28.75
N ASN A 157 6.08 18.62 27.65
CA ASN A 157 4.97 18.28 26.76
C ASN A 157 5.49 18.00 25.35
N GLN A 158 6.13 16.85 25.17
CA GLN A 158 6.80 16.51 23.92
C GLN A 158 5.91 15.77 22.92
N TRP A 159 4.76 15.25 23.32
CA TRP A 159 3.89 14.44 22.45
C TRP A 159 2.60 15.18 22.16
N ILE A 160 2.35 15.46 20.88
CA ILE A 160 1.15 16.14 20.41
C ILE A 160 0.38 15.20 19.49
N TYR A 161 -0.85 14.87 19.86
CA TYR A 161 -1.81 14.13 19.06
C TYR A 161 -2.30 14.98 17.88
N MET A 162 -2.23 14.40 16.69
CA MET A 162 -2.58 15.07 15.43
C MET A 162 -3.88 14.55 14.82
N GLY A 163 -4.41 13.43 15.31
CA GLY A 163 -5.65 12.83 14.81
C GLY A 163 -5.51 11.37 14.41
N GLU A 164 -6.64 10.76 14.05
CA GLU A 164 -6.71 9.38 13.58
C GLU A 164 -6.28 9.28 12.12
N LEU A 165 -5.55 8.22 11.79
CA LEU A 165 -5.12 7.90 10.44
C LEU A 165 -5.98 6.78 9.82
N GLY A 166 -6.51 5.88 10.64
CA GLY A 166 -7.43 4.84 10.19
C GLY A 166 -7.72 3.79 11.26
N GLU A 167 -8.81 3.06 11.06
CA GLU A 167 -9.25 1.96 11.91
C GLU A 167 -9.41 0.69 11.04
N GLY A 168 -9.06 -0.48 11.59
CA GLY A 168 -9.17 -1.76 10.93
C GLY A 168 -9.51 -2.90 11.90
N GLY A 169 -9.67 -4.11 11.37
CA GLY A 169 -10.15 -5.26 12.15
C GLY A 169 -9.25 -5.72 13.30
N PHE A 170 -8.01 -5.22 13.38
CA PHE A 170 -7.02 -5.59 14.39
C PHE A 170 -6.59 -4.42 15.29
N GLY A 171 -7.18 -3.24 15.11
CA GLY A 171 -6.85 -2.05 15.88
C GLY A 171 -6.97 -0.74 15.10
N TYR A 172 -6.42 0.32 15.68
CA TYR A 172 -6.53 1.69 15.17
C TYR A 172 -5.15 2.35 15.10
N VAL A 173 -5.01 3.32 14.19
CA VAL A 173 -3.76 4.02 13.90
C VAL A 173 -3.96 5.51 14.08
N GLN A 174 -3.05 6.13 14.82
CA GLN A 174 -3.05 7.54 15.16
C GLN A 174 -1.79 8.24 14.64
N CYS A 175 -1.88 9.54 14.42
CA CYS A 175 -0.75 10.40 14.12
C CYS A 175 -0.32 11.16 15.37
N TRP A 176 0.97 11.12 15.67
CA TRP A 176 1.57 11.83 16.80
C TRP A 176 2.81 12.59 16.35
N GLU A 177 2.97 13.83 16.80
CA GLU A 177 4.19 14.59 16.69
C GLU A 177 4.97 14.51 18.01
N TRP A 178 6.25 14.15 17.90
CA TRP A 178 7.18 14.13 19.02
C TRP A 178 8.20 15.26 18.88
N TYR A 179 8.32 16.09 19.92
CA TYR A 179 9.20 17.24 20.02
C TYR A 179 10.35 16.93 20.99
N PRO A 180 11.38 16.17 20.60
CA PRO A 180 12.44 15.70 21.50
C PRO A 180 13.21 16.85 22.19
N PHE A 181 13.16 18.06 21.63
CA PHE A 181 13.80 19.27 22.18
C PHE A 181 12.80 20.41 22.40
N GLY A 182 11.52 20.10 22.61
CA GLY A 182 10.47 21.05 22.99
C GLY A 182 9.94 21.96 21.88
N ASN A 183 10.77 22.54 20.99
CA ASN A 183 10.29 23.49 19.96
C ASN A 183 10.93 23.37 18.57
N ARG A 184 11.76 22.35 18.35
CA ARG A 184 12.37 22.06 17.03
C ARG A 184 11.42 21.21 16.18
N ASP A 185 11.75 21.06 14.90
CA ASP A 185 10.99 20.26 13.94
C ASP A 185 10.63 18.89 14.55
N PRO A 186 9.33 18.55 14.65
CA PRO A 186 8.89 17.33 15.30
C PRO A 186 9.18 16.09 14.43
N ILE A 187 9.29 14.94 15.08
CA ILE A 187 9.27 13.63 14.42
C ILE A 187 7.83 13.14 14.43
N ARG A 188 7.27 12.84 13.26
CA ARG A 188 5.92 12.27 13.16
C ARG A 188 5.95 10.76 13.22
N PHE A 189 5.08 10.21 14.05
CA PHE A 189 4.85 8.78 14.19
C PHE A 189 3.43 8.42 13.76
N ALA A 190 3.32 7.27 13.09
CA ALA A 190 2.09 6.52 13.01
C ALA A 190 2.09 5.50 14.16
N VAL A 191 1.25 5.73 15.16
CA VAL A 191 1.13 4.89 16.35
C VAL A 191 -0.03 3.94 16.16
N LYS A 192 0.24 2.63 16.16
CA LYS A 192 -0.76 1.58 15.97
C LYS A 192 -0.94 0.82 17.27
N ASP A 193 -2.15 0.82 17.79
CA ASP A 193 -2.54 -0.11 18.86
C ASP A 193 -3.16 -1.33 18.22
N THR A 194 -2.63 -2.51 18.52
CA THR A 194 -3.06 -3.75 17.89
C THR A 194 -3.12 -4.91 18.87
N GLN A 195 -4.11 -5.78 18.66
CA GLN A 195 -4.24 -7.01 19.40
C GLN A 195 -3.61 -8.16 18.64
N ASN A 196 -2.78 -8.94 19.32
CA ASN A 196 -2.27 -10.16 18.73
C ASN A 196 -3.32 -11.25 18.72
N ASP A 197 -3.23 -12.12 17.72
CA ASP A 197 -3.96 -13.39 17.69
C ASP A 197 -3.70 -14.21 18.97
N GLN A 198 -4.71 -15.00 19.36
CA GLN A 198 -4.71 -15.84 20.56
C GLN A 198 -3.53 -16.78 20.75
N PHE A 199 -2.86 -17.15 19.67
CA PHE A 199 -1.69 -18.02 19.70
C PHE A 199 -0.36 -17.25 19.87
N TRP A 200 -0.35 -15.93 19.64
CA TRP A 200 0.84 -15.06 19.63
C TRP A 200 0.79 -13.93 20.67
N HIS A 201 -0.12 -14.00 21.63
CA HIS A 201 -0.45 -12.88 22.54
C HIS A 201 0.76 -12.24 23.24
N ASP A 202 1.82 -12.97 23.61
CA ASP A 202 2.95 -12.47 24.40
C ASP A 202 4.17 -12.02 23.58
N TYR A 203 4.07 -11.98 22.25
CA TYR A 203 5.15 -11.61 21.35
C TYR A 203 4.62 -10.70 20.24
N CYS A 204 5.06 -9.44 20.18
CA CYS A 204 4.67 -8.51 19.11
C CYS A 204 5.23 -8.96 17.75
N SER A 205 4.56 -9.90 17.09
CA SER A 205 5.00 -10.53 15.85
C SER A 205 5.15 -9.52 14.73
N GLU A 206 4.18 -8.60 14.62
CA GLU A 206 4.19 -7.53 13.64
C GLU A 206 5.45 -6.67 13.78
N GLY A 207 5.65 -6.05 14.95
CA GLY A 207 6.80 -5.18 15.21
C GLY A 207 8.13 -5.90 15.00
N ASN A 208 8.25 -7.15 15.46
CA ASN A 208 9.47 -7.93 15.28
C ASN A 208 9.75 -8.26 13.81
N LEU A 209 8.75 -8.75 13.05
CA LEU A 209 8.95 -9.10 11.64
C LEU A 209 9.25 -7.87 10.80
N THR A 210 8.58 -6.74 11.05
CA THR A 210 8.92 -5.47 10.38
C THR A 210 10.36 -5.05 10.71
N ARG A 211 10.78 -5.12 11.99
CA ARG A 211 12.14 -4.77 12.40
C ARG A 211 13.18 -5.69 11.74
N ARG A 212 12.91 -6.99 11.64
CA ARG A 212 13.76 -7.96 10.92
C ARG A 212 14.00 -7.55 9.48
N VAL A 213 12.96 -7.13 8.76
CA VAL A 213 13.13 -6.65 7.39
C VAL A 213 13.82 -5.28 7.36
N ASN A 214 13.56 -4.36 8.28
CA ASN A 214 14.28 -3.08 8.35
C ASN A 214 15.80 -3.29 8.53
N ALA A 215 16.23 -4.22 9.37
CA ALA A 215 17.65 -4.50 9.62
C ALA A 215 18.41 -5.08 8.42
N THR A 216 17.69 -5.61 7.42
CA THR A 216 18.32 -5.98 6.15
C THR A 216 18.72 -4.78 5.28
N GLY A 217 18.28 -3.58 5.65
CA GLY A 217 18.44 -2.35 4.86
C GLY A 217 17.38 -2.19 3.76
N CYS A 218 16.25 -2.91 3.86
CA CYS A 218 15.18 -2.83 2.86
C CYS A 218 14.60 -1.39 2.78
N PRO A 219 14.61 -0.75 1.59
CA PRO A 219 14.13 0.63 1.45
C PRO A 219 12.61 0.74 1.30
N ASN A 220 11.89 -0.37 1.12
CA ASN A 220 10.48 -0.41 0.73
C ASN A 220 9.56 -1.05 1.76
N VAL A 221 9.99 -1.13 3.02
CA VAL A 221 9.15 -1.57 4.14
C VAL A 221 9.05 -0.43 5.14
N VAL A 222 7.88 -0.26 5.75
CA VAL A 222 7.69 0.77 6.78
C VAL A 222 8.73 0.63 7.89
N LYS A 223 9.26 1.76 8.36
CA LYS A 223 10.23 1.75 9.46
C LYS A 223 9.47 1.62 10.78
N VAL A 224 9.79 0.59 11.55
CA VAL A 224 9.34 0.45 12.94
C VAL A 224 10.42 0.98 13.88
N TYR A 225 10.04 1.86 14.78
CA TYR A 225 10.93 2.39 15.81
C TYR A 225 10.90 1.49 17.04
N ASP A 226 9.74 1.31 17.65
CA ASP A 226 9.58 0.44 18.82
C ASP A 226 8.16 -0.02 19.07
N TRP A 227 7.98 -0.90 20.05
CA TRP A 227 6.67 -1.32 20.53
C TRP A 227 6.65 -1.55 22.04
N ILE A 228 5.45 -1.52 22.62
CA ILE A 228 5.21 -1.66 24.06
C ILE A 228 4.05 -2.62 24.28
N ASP A 229 4.19 -3.53 25.24
CA ASP A 229 3.08 -4.32 25.79
C ASP A 229 2.27 -3.42 26.72
N LEU A 230 1.03 -3.09 26.34
CA LEU A 230 0.13 -2.25 27.15
C LEU A 230 -0.49 -3.04 28.31
N ASP A 231 -0.46 -4.38 28.24
CA ASP A 231 -1.05 -5.26 29.24
C ASP A 231 -0.02 -6.26 29.78
N PRO A 232 1.07 -5.82 30.44
CA PRO A 232 2.12 -6.71 30.91
C PRO A 232 1.60 -7.60 32.06
N GLN A 233 1.20 -8.83 31.70
CA GLN A 233 0.78 -9.86 32.67
C GLN A 233 1.95 -10.74 33.11
N PRO A 234 1.93 -11.27 34.36
CA PRO A 234 2.87 -12.28 34.82
C PRO A 234 2.90 -13.49 33.86
N PRO A 235 4.07 -14.12 33.62
CA PRO A 235 4.21 -15.20 32.64
C PRO A 235 3.23 -16.37 32.81
N GLU A 236 2.72 -16.58 34.02
CA GLU A 236 1.84 -17.68 34.43
C GLU A 236 0.35 -17.46 34.10
N LEU A 237 -0.08 -16.23 33.83
CA LEU A 237 -1.47 -15.89 33.50
C LEU A 237 -1.73 -15.97 31.99
N ILE A 238 -2.82 -16.66 31.61
CA ILE A 238 -3.33 -16.68 30.23
C ILE A 238 -4.37 -15.57 30.15
N ALA A 239 -3.94 -14.36 29.78
CA ALA A 239 -4.87 -13.33 29.35
C ALA A 239 -5.22 -13.57 27.87
N HIS A 240 -6.50 -13.48 27.56
CA HIS A 240 -6.97 -13.35 26.19
C HIS A 240 -6.86 -11.87 25.79
N ASN A 241 -6.24 -11.59 24.65
CA ASN A 241 -6.08 -10.28 24.01
C ASN A 241 -5.08 -9.33 24.68
N ARG A 242 -3.78 -9.65 24.54
CA ARG A 242 -2.72 -8.66 24.78
C ARG A 242 -2.72 -7.60 23.69
N THR A 243 -2.62 -6.35 24.11
CA THR A 243 -2.53 -5.19 23.22
C THR A 243 -1.11 -4.67 23.16
N PHE A 244 -0.59 -4.49 21.95
CA PHE A 244 0.69 -3.83 21.71
C PHE A 244 0.46 -2.48 21.08
N ARG A 245 1.24 -1.50 21.53
CA ARG A 245 1.40 -0.22 20.84
C ARG A 245 2.68 -0.25 20.03
N ILE A 246 2.60 -0.06 18.71
CA ILE A 246 3.72 -0.05 17.78
C ILE A 246 3.90 1.35 17.21
N LEU A 247 5.14 1.85 17.20
CA LEU A 247 5.51 3.17 16.69
C LEU A 247 6.20 3.02 15.32
N TYR A 248 5.51 3.46 14.27
CA TYR A 248 6.03 3.49 12.91
C TYR A 248 6.40 4.91 12.49
N GLU A 249 7.30 5.02 11.51
CA GLU A 249 7.48 6.25 10.72
C GLU A 249 6.15 6.69 10.10
N TYR A 250 5.89 7.99 10.08
CA TYR A 250 4.74 8.55 9.38
C TYR A 250 5.02 8.74 7.88
N TYR A 251 4.09 8.29 7.04
CA TYR A 251 4.19 8.38 5.58
C TYR A 251 3.16 9.36 5.01
N GLU A 252 3.62 10.53 4.56
CA GLU A 252 2.78 11.69 4.19
C GLU A 252 1.84 11.44 3.00
N GLY A 253 2.20 10.53 2.09
CA GLY A 253 1.40 10.22 0.91
C GLY A 253 0.16 9.37 1.20
N GLY A 254 0.01 8.88 2.44
CA GLY A 254 -1.09 8.01 2.85
C GLY A 254 -1.07 6.66 2.14
N SER A 255 -2.21 5.96 2.15
CA SER A 255 -2.32 4.63 1.50
C SER A 255 -2.59 4.73 0.00
N LEU A 256 -2.15 3.72 -0.75
CA LEU A 256 -2.49 3.55 -2.17
C LEU A 256 -4.00 3.42 -2.38
N SER A 257 -4.73 2.82 -1.43
CA SER A 257 -6.19 2.75 -1.47
C SER A 257 -6.82 4.15 -1.53
N ASN A 258 -6.37 5.10 -0.70
CA ASN A 258 -6.87 6.47 -0.72
C ASN A 258 -6.57 7.18 -2.06
N LEU A 259 -5.41 6.88 -2.67
CA LEU A 259 -5.07 7.37 -3.99
C LEU A 259 -6.01 6.80 -5.06
N TYR A 260 -6.28 5.48 -5.02
CA TYR A 260 -7.19 4.82 -5.95
C TYR A 260 -8.61 5.35 -5.83
N THR A 261 -9.13 5.55 -4.62
CA THR A 261 -10.45 6.16 -4.38
C THR A 261 -10.56 7.51 -5.09
N HIS A 262 -9.53 8.36 -4.96
CA HIS A 262 -9.50 9.66 -5.65
C HIS A 262 -9.53 9.49 -7.17
N TYR A 263 -8.72 8.59 -7.72
CA TYR A 263 -8.71 8.34 -9.17
C TYR A 263 -10.03 7.76 -9.69
N MET A 264 -10.69 6.90 -8.92
CA MET A 264 -12.02 6.37 -9.23
C MET A 264 -13.08 7.48 -9.25
N GLU A 265 -13.11 8.32 -8.21
CA GLU A 265 -14.08 9.42 -8.06
C GLU A 265 -14.03 10.37 -9.27
N TYR A 266 -12.82 10.73 -9.71
CA TYR A 266 -12.60 11.65 -10.83
C TYR A 266 -12.48 10.96 -12.19
N LYS A 267 -12.69 9.64 -12.27
CA LYS A 267 -12.60 8.83 -13.50
C LYS A 267 -11.28 9.03 -14.25
N LEU A 268 -10.18 9.00 -13.50
CA LEU A 268 -8.82 9.18 -14.00
C LEU A 268 -8.13 7.82 -14.18
N LEU A 269 -7.22 7.76 -15.15
CA LEU A 269 -6.26 6.66 -15.28
C LEU A 269 -5.02 6.97 -14.47
N LEU A 270 -4.52 5.98 -13.74
CA LEU A 270 -3.19 6.05 -13.17
C LEU A 270 -2.15 6.01 -14.29
N PRO A 271 -1.09 6.83 -14.23
CA PRO A 271 0.01 6.73 -15.17
C PRO A 271 0.65 5.34 -15.13
N GLU A 272 0.83 4.72 -16.29
CA GLU A 272 1.45 3.39 -16.38
C GLU A 272 2.87 3.37 -15.80
N ALA A 273 3.64 4.45 -15.99
CA ALA A 273 4.96 4.60 -15.40
C ALA A 273 4.94 4.54 -13.86
N PHE A 274 3.87 5.03 -13.22
CA PHE A 274 3.67 4.88 -11.78
C PHE A 274 3.33 3.43 -11.40
N LEU A 275 2.48 2.75 -12.18
CA LEU A 275 2.15 1.35 -11.91
C LEU A 275 3.39 0.44 -11.99
N TRP A 276 4.30 0.68 -12.94
CA TRP A 276 5.57 -0.04 -13.00
C TRP A 276 6.49 0.29 -11.83
N HIS A 277 6.56 1.56 -11.42
CA HIS A 277 7.29 1.96 -10.22
C HIS A 277 6.73 1.27 -8.98
N LEU A 278 5.43 1.38 -8.71
CA LEU A 278 4.74 0.70 -7.63
C LEU A 278 5.01 -0.81 -7.62
N PHE A 279 4.91 -1.47 -8.79
CA PHE A 279 5.18 -2.90 -8.90
C PHE A 279 6.62 -3.23 -8.48
N HIS A 280 7.59 -2.42 -8.91
CA HIS A 280 8.99 -2.63 -8.58
C HIS A 280 9.32 -2.36 -7.11
N GLU A 281 8.82 -1.26 -6.53
CA GLU A 281 9.08 -0.91 -5.13
C GLU A 281 8.54 -2.00 -4.18
N ILE A 282 7.30 -2.48 -4.41
CA ILE A 282 6.73 -3.52 -3.54
C ILE A 282 7.30 -4.91 -3.87
N ALA A 283 7.66 -5.19 -5.13
CA ALA A 283 8.43 -6.40 -5.44
C ALA A 283 9.81 -6.39 -4.75
N THR A 284 10.42 -5.22 -4.56
CA THR A 284 11.66 -5.07 -3.78
C THR A 284 11.41 -5.42 -2.32
N ALA A 285 10.36 -4.86 -1.68
CA ALA A 285 9.98 -5.22 -0.31
C ALA A 285 9.81 -6.75 -0.15
N LEU A 286 9.04 -7.36 -1.05
CA LEU A 286 8.78 -8.80 -1.04
C LEU A 286 10.03 -9.66 -1.33
N LEU A 287 10.96 -9.16 -2.16
CA LEU A 287 12.26 -9.81 -2.37
C LEU A 287 13.08 -9.84 -1.07
N TYR A 288 13.10 -8.74 -0.31
CA TYR A 288 13.76 -8.71 0.99
C TYR A 288 13.05 -9.61 2.01
N CYS A 289 11.72 -9.65 2.04
CA CYS A 289 10.98 -10.62 2.87
C CYS A 289 11.37 -12.08 2.53
N ALA A 290 11.48 -12.41 1.24
CA ALA A 290 11.79 -13.76 0.80
C ALA A 290 13.27 -14.14 0.98
N HIS A 291 14.19 -13.23 0.65
CA HIS A 291 15.62 -13.54 0.49
C HIS A 291 16.53 -12.88 1.54
N GLY A 292 16.06 -11.85 2.24
CA GLY A 292 16.83 -11.06 3.19
C GLY A 292 17.83 -10.09 2.54
N HIS A 293 17.81 -9.96 1.22
CA HIS A 293 18.57 -8.97 0.43
C HIS A 293 18.07 -8.90 -1.01
N GLU A 294 18.57 -7.91 -1.75
CA GLU A 294 18.43 -7.80 -3.18
C GLU A 294 19.37 -8.80 -3.89
N GLY A 295 18.92 -10.01 -4.14
CA GLY A 295 19.70 -11.00 -4.89
C GLY A 295 18.90 -12.23 -5.29
N PRO A 296 19.47 -13.08 -6.17
CA PRO A 296 18.74 -14.18 -6.79
C PRO A 296 18.44 -15.36 -5.87
N MET A 297 19.19 -15.48 -4.76
CA MET A 297 19.05 -16.57 -3.82
C MET A 297 18.81 -16.02 -2.42
N ARG A 298 18.08 -16.77 -1.60
CA ARG A 298 17.89 -16.47 -0.18
C ARG A 298 19.22 -16.58 0.55
N LYS A 299 19.49 -15.65 1.47
CA LYS A 299 20.60 -15.76 2.44
C LYS A 299 20.49 -17.09 3.21
N PRO A 300 21.60 -17.82 3.46
CA PRO A 300 21.56 -19.11 4.14
C PRO A 300 20.81 -19.09 5.49
N ASP A 301 21.00 -18.04 6.28
CA ASP A 301 20.41 -17.88 7.62
C ASP A 301 19.11 -17.06 7.60
N TRP A 302 18.52 -16.84 6.43
CA TRP A 302 17.28 -16.09 6.29
C TRP A 302 16.07 -17.00 6.18
N GLU A 303 15.05 -16.71 6.97
CA GLU A 303 13.75 -17.36 6.92
C GLU A 303 12.84 -16.58 5.98
N GLU A 304 12.17 -17.28 5.05
CA GLU A 304 11.20 -16.61 4.19
C GLU A 304 10.10 -15.96 5.05
N ILE A 305 9.89 -14.67 4.90
CA ILE A 305 8.75 -13.97 5.49
C ILE A 305 7.66 -13.86 4.43
N ILE A 306 6.47 -14.35 4.75
CA ILE A 306 5.27 -14.19 3.92
C ILE A 306 4.41 -13.11 4.57
N HIS A 307 4.06 -12.08 3.81
CA HIS A 307 3.28 -10.95 4.31
C HIS A 307 1.81 -11.31 4.50
N LYS A 308 1.24 -12.13 3.60
CA LYS A 308 -0.13 -12.66 3.62
C LYS A 308 -1.25 -11.64 3.33
N ASP A 309 -1.01 -10.35 3.55
CA ASP A 309 -2.03 -9.31 3.36
C ASP A 309 -1.57 -8.12 2.50
N VAL A 310 -0.91 -8.41 1.37
CA VAL A 310 -0.52 -7.36 0.40
C VAL A 310 -1.75 -6.86 -0.34
N LYS A 311 -2.13 -5.60 -0.09
CA LYS A 311 -3.28 -4.93 -0.70
C LYS A 311 -3.05 -3.41 -0.78
N PRO A 312 -3.83 -2.64 -1.55
CA PRO A 312 -3.64 -1.19 -1.65
C PRO A 312 -3.74 -0.43 -0.31
N GLY A 313 -4.51 -0.95 0.66
CA GLY A 313 -4.57 -0.36 2.01
C GLY A 313 -3.26 -0.50 2.80
N ASN A 314 -2.45 -1.51 2.47
CA ASN A 314 -1.21 -1.86 3.15
C ASN A 314 0.04 -1.47 2.33
N ILE A 315 -0.15 -0.56 1.37
CA ILE A 315 0.93 0.07 0.60
C ILE A 315 0.87 1.57 0.88
N LEU A 316 1.84 2.07 1.63
CA LEU A 316 1.96 3.49 1.96
C LEU A 316 2.86 4.22 0.97
N LEU A 317 2.59 5.50 0.77
CA LEU A 317 3.34 6.36 -0.14
C LEU A 317 4.16 7.37 0.66
N GLY A 318 5.44 7.50 0.34
CA GLY A 318 6.31 8.53 0.91
C GLY A 318 5.96 9.95 0.46
N ALA A 319 6.77 10.89 0.91
CA ALA A 319 6.68 12.28 0.49
C ALA A 319 6.81 12.41 -1.04
N VAL A 320 6.08 13.36 -1.61
CA VAL A 320 6.13 13.62 -3.05
C VAL A 320 7.52 14.13 -3.42
N PRO A 321 8.20 13.53 -4.41
CA PRO A 321 9.50 14.02 -4.83
C PRO A 321 9.42 15.49 -5.26
N SER A 322 10.45 16.25 -4.92
CA SER A 322 10.59 17.63 -5.41
C SER A 322 10.49 17.66 -6.94
N PRO A 323 9.89 18.70 -7.55
CA PRO A 323 9.82 18.84 -9.00
C PRO A 323 11.18 18.77 -9.72
N ASN A 324 12.26 19.10 -9.00
CA ASN A 324 13.64 19.07 -9.51
C ASN A 324 14.37 17.74 -9.23
N SER A 325 13.72 16.78 -8.58
CA SER A 325 14.28 15.45 -8.30
C SER A 325 14.37 14.63 -9.58
N GLU A 326 15.38 13.77 -9.67
CA GLU A 326 15.41 12.71 -10.69
C GLU A 326 14.26 11.73 -10.47
N GLU A 327 13.89 11.47 -9.21
CA GLU A 327 12.78 10.57 -8.91
C GLU A 327 11.43 11.24 -9.23
N LEU A 328 10.58 10.54 -9.99
CA LEU A 328 9.31 11.06 -10.50
C LEU A 328 8.14 10.76 -9.55
N TYR A 329 8.28 9.70 -8.75
CA TYR A 329 7.22 9.12 -7.95
C TYR A 329 7.70 8.86 -6.51
N PRO A 330 6.81 8.96 -5.52
CA PRO A 330 7.15 8.69 -4.13
C PRO A 330 7.52 7.23 -3.96
N THR A 331 8.51 6.97 -3.13
CA THR A 331 8.83 5.62 -2.66
C THR A 331 7.57 4.96 -2.09
N CYS A 332 7.35 3.69 -2.43
CA CYS A 332 6.24 2.91 -1.92
C CYS A 332 6.75 1.98 -0.82
N TYR A 333 5.97 1.86 0.26
CA TYR A 333 6.33 1.10 1.46
C TYR A 333 5.27 0.05 1.75
N LEU A 334 5.69 -1.21 1.89
CA LEU A 334 4.84 -2.28 2.39
C LEU A 334 4.68 -2.13 3.91
N SER A 335 3.43 -2.13 4.38
CA SER A 335 3.05 -1.96 5.78
C SER A 335 2.18 -3.10 6.27
N ASP A 336 1.94 -3.14 7.58
CA ASP A 336 0.99 -4.03 8.24
C ASP A 336 1.35 -5.53 8.18
N PHE A 337 2.37 -5.89 8.97
CA PHE A 337 2.86 -7.25 9.13
C PHE A 337 2.03 -8.07 10.15
N GLY A 338 0.83 -7.62 10.53
CA GLY A 338 0.01 -8.25 11.56
C GLY A 338 -0.38 -9.71 11.23
N LEU A 339 -0.48 -10.04 9.95
CA LEU A 339 -0.74 -11.40 9.46
C LEU A 339 0.50 -12.11 8.90
N ALA A 340 1.66 -11.45 8.96
CA ALA A 340 2.89 -11.99 8.40
C ALA A 340 3.43 -13.15 9.25
N TYR A 341 4.17 -14.05 8.61
CA TYR A 341 4.83 -15.16 9.29
C TYR A 341 6.04 -15.67 8.53
N THR A 342 6.92 -16.34 9.26
CA THR A 342 8.14 -16.98 8.73
C THR A 342 7.87 -18.41 8.27
N ILE A 343 8.63 -18.85 7.26
CA ILE A 343 8.69 -20.25 6.82
C ILE A 343 10.16 -20.72 6.87
N PRO A 344 10.63 -21.21 8.03
CA PRO A 344 12.00 -21.70 8.21
C PRO A 344 12.20 -23.12 7.64
N ASN A 345 11.15 -23.94 7.64
CA ASN A 345 11.18 -25.33 7.22
C ASN A 345 9.83 -25.81 6.65
N ASP A 346 9.81 -26.99 6.05
CA ASP A 346 8.61 -27.55 5.39
C ASP A 346 7.52 -27.99 6.38
N ASP A 347 7.86 -28.33 7.62
CA ASP A 347 6.87 -28.61 8.68
C ASP A 347 6.06 -27.35 9.00
N VAL A 348 6.72 -26.19 9.16
CA VAL A 348 6.05 -24.89 9.36
C VAL A 348 5.22 -24.52 8.14
N ARG A 349 5.73 -24.79 6.92
CA ARG A 349 5.00 -24.54 5.68
C ARG A 349 3.70 -25.35 5.60
N ALA A 350 3.77 -26.65 5.87
CA ALA A 350 2.63 -27.56 5.88
C ALA A 350 1.62 -27.16 6.96
N TYR A 351 2.12 -26.79 8.14
CA TYR A 351 1.33 -26.31 9.24
C TYR A 351 0.56 -25.02 8.88
N LYS A 352 1.22 -24.01 8.30
CA LYS A 352 0.57 -22.75 7.89
C LYS A 352 -0.49 -22.95 6.81
N LYS A 353 -0.36 -23.97 5.96
CA LYS A 353 -1.39 -24.35 4.97
C LYS A 353 -2.71 -24.80 5.61
N ALA A 354 -2.71 -25.21 6.87
CA ALA A 354 -3.92 -25.61 7.58
C ALA A 354 -4.79 -24.43 8.08
N TYR A 355 -4.33 -23.19 7.91
CA TYR A 355 -5.04 -21.95 8.31
C TYR A 355 -5.45 -21.13 7.07
N PRO A 356 -6.39 -21.66 6.24
CA PRO A 356 -6.87 -20.94 5.08
C PRO A 356 -7.75 -19.75 5.51
N LEU A 357 -7.94 -18.79 4.60
CA LEU A 357 -8.83 -17.63 4.77
C LEU A 357 -8.38 -16.56 5.78
N GLU A 358 -7.16 -16.64 6.30
CA GLU A 358 -6.53 -15.51 6.99
C GLU A 358 -5.96 -14.52 5.96
N GLY A 359 -6.38 -13.25 6.04
CA GLY A 359 -6.07 -12.19 5.09
C GLY A 359 -7.30 -11.67 4.36
N THR A 360 -7.08 -10.68 3.49
CA THR A 360 -8.17 -10.06 2.74
C THR A 360 -8.60 -10.95 1.58
N VAL A 361 -9.78 -11.58 1.68
CA VAL A 361 -10.25 -12.68 0.81
C VAL A 361 -10.14 -12.36 -0.69
N GLU A 362 -10.42 -11.14 -1.11
CA GLU A 362 -10.32 -10.73 -2.51
C GLU A 362 -8.89 -10.67 -3.06
N PHE A 363 -7.86 -10.63 -2.19
CA PHE A 363 -6.45 -10.62 -2.56
C PHE A 363 -5.76 -11.98 -2.38
N LEU A 364 -6.43 -12.96 -1.76
CA LEU A 364 -5.83 -14.26 -1.45
C LEU A 364 -5.80 -15.18 -2.69
N PRO A 365 -4.67 -15.87 -2.95
CA PRO A 365 -4.60 -16.87 -4.00
C PRO A 365 -5.32 -18.17 -3.62
N PRO A 366 -5.61 -19.04 -4.60
CA PRO A 366 -6.28 -20.33 -4.37
C PRO A 366 -5.65 -21.19 -3.27
N GLU A 367 -4.31 -21.26 -3.20
CA GLU A 367 -3.61 -22.04 -2.17
C GLU A 367 -3.69 -21.47 -0.75
N ALA A 368 -4.10 -20.20 -0.60
CA ALA A 368 -4.34 -19.58 0.71
C ALA A 368 -5.82 -19.66 1.15
N VAL A 369 -6.74 -19.98 0.22
CA VAL A 369 -8.18 -20.10 0.53
C VAL A 369 -8.67 -21.55 0.52
N ASP A 370 -8.05 -22.41 -0.28
CA ASP A 370 -8.41 -23.81 -0.43
C ASP A 370 -7.28 -24.71 0.08
N ARG A 371 -7.53 -25.34 1.23
CA ARG A 371 -6.59 -26.29 1.86
C ARG A 371 -6.26 -27.49 0.96
N PHE A 372 -7.13 -27.83 0.02
CA PHE A 372 -6.95 -28.93 -0.94
C PHE A 372 -6.24 -28.50 -2.22
N SER A 373 -5.93 -27.21 -2.38
CA SER A 373 -5.14 -26.71 -3.49
C SER A 373 -3.78 -27.40 -3.54
N SER A 374 -3.32 -27.75 -4.74
CA SER A 374 -1.97 -28.28 -4.97
C SER A 374 -0.88 -27.21 -4.89
N GLY A 375 -1.25 -25.94 -4.73
CA GLY A 375 -0.29 -24.86 -4.55
C GLY A 375 0.48 -24.97 -3.22
N VAL A 376 1.72 -24.48 -3.27
CA VAL A 376 2.64 -24.43 -2.14
C VAL A 376 2.58 -23.03 -1.54
N ILE A 377 2.39 -22.95 -0.23
CA ILE A 377 2.48 -21.69 0.52
C ILE A 377 3.93 -21.20 0.48
N GLY A 378 4.14 -19.96 0.06
CA GLY A 378 5.47 -19.34 -0.08
C GLY A 378 5.40 -17.96 -0.72
N PRO A 379 6.53 -17.35 -1.11
CA PRO A 379 6.59 -15.95 -1.58
C PRO A 379 5.68 -15.65 -2.78
N LYS A 380 5.34 -16.67 -3.58
CA LYS A 380 4.40 -16.55 -4.71
C LYS A 380 2.97 -16.19 -4.29
N LEU A 381 2.63 -16.38 -3.01
CA LEU A 381 1.38 -15.91 -2.43
C LEU A 381 1.32 -14.38 -2.48
N ASP A 382 2.33 -13.70 -1.94
CA ASP A 382 2.39 -12.24 -1.92
C ASP A 382 2.53 -11.64 -3.33
N ILE A 383 3.20 -12.34 -4.25
CA ILE A 383 3.25 -11.96 -5.67
C ILE A 383 1.84 -11.89 -6.27
N TYR A 384 0.98 -12.86 -5.94
CA TYR A 384 -0.40 -12.87 -6.43
C TYR A 384 -1.18 -11.67 -5.87
N SER A 385 -1.08 -11.42 -4.57
CA SER A 385 -1.77 -10.33 -3.88
C SER A 385 -1.30 -8.94 -4.34
N LEU A 386 0.01 -8.74 -4.52
CA LEU A 386 0.56 -7.54 -5.17
C LEU A 386 0.01 -7.35 -6.59
N THR A 387 -0.05 -8.44 -7.36
CA THR A 387 -0.57 -8.37 -8.72
C THR A 387 -2.04 -7.97 -8.76
N LEU A 388 -2.86 -8.47 -7.82
CA LEU A 388 -4.25 -8.06 -7.70
C LEU A 388 -4.40 -6.59 -7.31
N SER A 389 -3.51 -6.08 -6.43
CA SER A 389 -3.44 -4.65 -6.08
C SER A 389 -3.19 -3.74 -7.29
N ILE A 390 -2.40 -4.20 -8.26
CA ILE A 390 -2.14 -3.46 -9.51
C ILE A 390 -3.28 -3.67 -10.52
N ARG A 391 -3.85 -4.88 -10.57
CA ARG A 391 -4.98 -5.16 -11.46
C ARG A 391 -6.20 -4.31 -11.13
N GLU A 392 -6.41 -3.92 -9.88
CA GLU A 392 -7.48 -2.99 -9.52
C GLU A 392 -7.37 -1.68 -10.33
N ALA A 393 -6.17 -1.10 -10.50
CA ALA A 393 -5.96 0.06 -11.36
C ALA A 393 -6.23 -0.20 -12.86
N ILE A 394 -6.00 -1.43 -13.32
CA ILE A 394 -6.32 -1.85 -14.69
C ILE A 394 -7.84 -1.99 -14.86
N GLU A 395 -8.52 -2.57 -13.88
CA GLU A 395 -9.96 -2.77 -13.87
C GLU A 395 -10.71 -1.44 -13.75
N MET A 396 -10.16 -0.45 -13.04
CA MET A 396 -10.67 0.93 -13.02
C MET A 396 -10.78 1.54 -14.43
N ALA A 397 -9.88 1.17 -15.36
CA ALA A 397 -10.00 1.66 -16.73
C ALA A 397 -11.25 1.15 -17.45
N LEU A 398 -11.93 0.12 -16.90
CA LEU A 398 -13.23 -0.32 -17.40
C LEU A 398 -14.37 0.70 -17.16
N HIS A 399 -14.17 1.67 -16.26
CA HIS A 399 -15.08 2.81 -16.13
C HIS A 399 -15.04 3.75 -17.36
N MET A 400 -14.00 3.62 -18.20
CA MET A 400 -13.78 4.44 -19.38
C MET A 400 -13.92 3.64 -20.68
N TYR A 401 -13.63 2.34 -20.64
CA TYR A 401 -13.73 1.42 -21.76
C TYR A 401 -14.52 0.17 -21.36
N THR A 402 -15.51 -0.21 -22.14
CA THR A 402 -16.14 -1.52 -21.95
C THR A 402 -15.13 -2.65 -22.21
N ALA A 403 -15.38 -3.81 -21.59
CA ALA A 403 -14.54 -4.99 -21.83
C ALA A 403 -14.53 -5.40 -23.31
N ASP A 404 -15.65 -5.21 -24.02
CA ASP A 404 -15.76 -5.45 -25.46
C ASP A 404 -14.93 -4.46 -26.29
N GLU A 405 -14.94 -3.16 -25.94
CA GLU A 405 -14.07 -2.17 -26.56
C GLU A 405 -12.60 -2.53 -26.39
N MET A 406 -12.16 -2.85 -25.17
CA MET A 406 -10.77 -3.24 -24.92
C MET A 406 -10.39 -4.50 -25.71
N ASN A 407 -11.26 -5.51 -25.77
CA ASN A 407 -10.99 -6.74 -26.50
C ASN A 407 -10.96 -6.53 -28.01
N THR A 408 -11.84 -5.68 -28.54
CA THR A 408 -11.87 -5.36 -29.97
C THR A 408 -10.63 -4.55 -30.35
N LEU A 409 -10.27 -3.53 -29.56
CA LEU A 409 -9.05 -2.76 -29.78
C LEU A 409 -7.80 -3.65 -29.79
N ARG A 410 -7.67 -4.61 -28.87
CA ARG A 410 -6.52 -5.55 -28.87
C ARG A 410 -6.37 -6.35 -30.16
N LYS A 411 -7.47 -6.65 -30.86
CA LYS A 411 -7.47 -7.46 -32.08
C LYS A 411 -7.16 -6.65 -33.34
N LEU A 412 -7.24 -5.32 -33.26
CA LEU A 412 -7.01 -4.45 -34.42
C LEU A 412 -5.51 -4.20 -34.64
N PRO A 413 -5.05 -4.15 -35.90
CA PRO A 413 -3.71 -3.66 -36.22
C PRO A 413 -3.50 -2.23 -35.68
N GLY A 414 -2.44 -2.02 -34.89
CA GLY A 414 -2.19 -0.73 -34.21
C GLY A 414 -3.16 -0.41 -33.06
N GLY A 415 -4.06 -1.33 -32.74
CA GLY A 415 -5.09 -1.23 -31.71
C GLY A 415 -4.57 -1.03 -30.29
N GLY A 416 -3.36 -1.51 -30.01
CA GLY A 416 -2.67 -1.31 -28.73
C GLY A 416 -2.41 0.17 -28.39
N ASN A 417 -2.31 1.05 -29.40
CA ASN A 417 -2.10 2.49 -29.20
C ASN A 417 -3.33 3.19 -28.58
N TYR A 418 -4.48 2.51 -28.57
CA TYR A 418 -5.74 3.00 -28.05
C TYR A 418 -6.13 2.34 -26.72
N LEU A 419 -5.23 1.55 -26.12
CA LEU A 419 -5.45 0.94 -24.80
C LEU A 419 -4.83 1.83 -23.71
N PRO A 420 -5.47 1.90 -22.53
CA PRO A 420 -5.00 2.73 -21.43
C PRO A 420 -3.67 2.24 -20.83
N TYR A 421 -3.37 0.94 -20.97
CA TYR A 421 -2.18 0.28 -20.43
C TYR A 421 -1.58 -0.68 -21.46
N SER A 422 -0.26 -0.83 -21.43
CA SER A 422 0.47 -1.68 -22.36
C SER A 422 0.14 -3.16 -22.21
N LEU A 423 0.39 -3.91 -23.28
CA LEU A 423 0.24 -5.36 -23.27
C LEU A 423 1.26 -6.03 -22.34
N ASP A 424 2.43 -5.44 -22.14
CA ASP A 424 3.47 -5.94 -21.23
C ASP A 424 2.95 -5.97 -19.79
N LEU A 425 2.34 -4.87 -19.32
CA LEU A 425 1.78 -4.78 -17.97
C LEU A 425 0.65 -5.79 -17.78
N ILE A 426 -0.25 -5.87 -18.76
CA ILE A 426 -1.40 -6.78 -18.74
C ILE A 426 -0.93 -8.24 -18.72
N ASN A 427 0.05 -8.61 -19.54
CA ASN A 427 0.55 -9.98 -19.62
C ASN A 427 1.31 -10.38 -18.36
N LEU A 428 2.12 -9.49 -17.78
CA LEU A 428 2.74 -9.74 -16.49
C LEU A 428 1.70 -9.95 -15.40
N CYS A 429 0.68 -9.08 -15.33
CA CYS A 429 -0.40 -9.23 -14.35
C CYS A 429 -1.19 -10.54 -14.52
N ARG A 430 -1.35 -11.04 -15.75
CA ARG A 430 -1.96 -12.35 -16.01
C ARG A 430 -1.09 -13.52 -15.53
N ALA A 431 0.22 -13.44 -15.75
CA ALA A 431 1.16 -14.48 -15.32
C ALA A 431 1.31 -14.50 -13.79
N ALA A 432 1.62 -13.34 -13.19
CA ALA A 432 1.84 -13.19 -11.76
C ALA A 432 0.56 -13.35 -10.92
N GLY A 433 -0.60 -12.97 -11.46
CA GLY A 433 -1.91 -13.18 -10.85
C GLY A 433 -2.57 -14.51 -11.24
N SER A 434 -1.81 -15.50 -11.73
CA SER A 434 -2.38 -16.79 -12.14
C SER A 434 -2.81 -17.63 -10.95
N SER A 435 -3.95 -18.33 -11.03
CA SER A 435 -4.32 -19.36 -10.06
C SER A 435 -3.33 -20.52 -10.00
N ARG A 436 -2.53 -20.72 -11.04
CA ARG A 436 -1.51 -21.77 -11.11
C ARG A 436 -0.16 -21.22 -10.66
N THR A 437 0.33 -21.68 -9.51
CA THR A 437 1.58 -21.20 -8.88
C THR A 437 2.81 -21.31 -9.80
N TYR A 438 2.90 -22.34 -10.63
CA TYR A 438 4.02 -22.52 -11.58
C TYR A 438 4.04 -21.49 -12.71
N ARG A 439 2.91 -20.83 -13.00
CA ARG A 439 2.85 -19.74 -14.01
C ARG A 439 3.31 -18.40 -13.44
N ARG A 440 3.27 -18.24 -12.11
CA ARG A 440 3.75 -17.02 -11.46
C ARG A 440 5.28 -17.00 -11.51
N PRO A 441 5.90 -15.85 -11.80
CA PRO A 441 7.36 -15.70 -11.72
C PRO A 441 7.82 -15.96 -10.28
N ASP A 442 9.09 -16.33 -10.11
CA ASP A 442 9.74 -16.19 -8.80
C ASP A 442 9.96 -14.70 -8.48
N ILE A 443 10.20 -14.41 -7.21
CA ILE A 443 10.26 -13.03 -6.71
C ILE A 443 11.42 -12.23 -7.32
N TYR A 444 12.57 -12.86 -7.57
CA TYR A 444 13.72 -12.18 -8.17
C TYR A 444 13.49 -11.87 -9.65
N SER A 445 12.93 -12.81 -10.41
CA SER A 445 12.52 -12.59 -11.80
C SER A 445 11.50 -11.47 -11.91
N LEU A 446 10.50 -11.45 -11.01
CA LEU A 446 9.50 -10.37 -10.96
C LEU A 446 10.17 -9.01 -10.71
N TRP A 447 10.97 -8.92 -9.66
CA TRP A 447 11.70 -7.71 -9.27
C TRP A 447 12.57 -7.16 -10.40
N ARG A 448 13.34 -8.03 -11.09
CA ARG A 448 14.18 -7.64 -12.21
C ARG A 448 13.35 -7.09 -13.37
N MET A 449 12.30 -7.82 -13.77
CA MET A 449 11.43 -7.42 -14.88
C MET A 449 10.71 -6.09 -14.61
N THR A 450 10.17 -5.91 -13.41
CA THR A 450 9.48 -4.68 -13.03
C THR A 450 10.45 -3.50 -12.93
N GLY A 451 11.69 -3.73 -12.48
CA GLY A 451 12.74 -2.70 -12.44
C GLY A 451 13.15 -2.21 -13.81
N GLU A 452 13.34 -3.12 -14.76
CA GLU A 452 13.63 -2.78 -16.17
C GLU A 452 12.48 -1.94 -16.78
N GLN A 453 11.23 -2.35 -16.56
CA GLN A 453 10.07 -1.61 -17.05
C GLN A 453 9.92 -0.26 -16.36
N ALA A 454 10.07 -0.18 -15.03
CA ALA A 454 10.04 1.08 -14.30
C ALA A 454 11.08 2.06 -14.84
N LYS A 455 12.31 1.61 -15.08
CA LYS A 455 13.38 2.44 -15.66
C LYS A 455 13.03 2.92 -17.07
N LYS A 456 12.52 2.04 -17.94
CA LYS A 456 12.07 2.38 -19.30
C LYS A 456 11.00 3.47 -19.27
N TRP A 457 9.93 3.24 -18.53
CA TRP A 457 8.78 4.13 -18.48
C TRP A 457 9.09 5.47 -17.81
N LYS A 458 9.88 5.49 -16.73
CA LYS A 458 10.39 6.74 -16.14
C LYS A 458 11.25 7.52 -17.16
N GLY A 459 12.06 6.83 -17.96
CA GLY A 459 12.85 7.44 -19.04
C GLY A 459 11.99 8.12 -20.11
N GLU A 460 10.89 7.47 -20.53
CA GLU A 460 9.93 8.04 -21.47
C GLU A 460 9.26 9.32 -20.91
N VAL A 461 8.84 9.28 -19.64
CA VAL A 461 8.25 10.45 -18.96
C VAL A 461 9.25 11.61 -18.90
N ARG A 462 10.51 11.37 -18.51
CA ARG A 462 11.54 12.42 -18.48
C ARG A 462 11.83 13.00 -19.86
N ALA A 463 11.89 12.15 -20.89
CA ALA A 463 12.08 12.60 -22.27
C ALA A 463 10.92 13.51 -22.73
N ASN A 464 9.69 13.17 -22.35
CA ASN A 464 8.53 14.01 -22.63
C ASN A 464 8.58 15.34 -21.87
N ARG A 465 8.92 15.34 -20.58
CA ARG A 465 9.08 16.59 -19.79
C ARG A 465 10.06 17.55 -20.44
N ARG A 466 11.26 17.09 -20.81
CA ARG A 466 12.27 17.91 -21.50
C ARG A 466 11.74 18.52 -22.82
N ARG A 467 10.96 17.76 -23.59
CA ARG A 467 10.35 18.26 -24.84
C ARG A 467 9.29 19.34 -24.59
N VAL A 468 8.57 19.25 -23.48
CA VAL A 468 7.50 20.19 -23.10
C VAL A 468 8.10 21.47 -22.48
N GLU A 469 9.12 21.34 -21.65
CA GLU A 469 9.91 22.46 -21.12
C GLU A 469 10.55 23.29 -22.23
N ALA A 470 11.13 22.64 -23.25
CA ALA A 470 11.66 23.33 -24.43
C ALA A 470 10.58 24.14 -25.18
N LYS A 471 9.31 23.72 -25.07
CA LYS A 471 8.15 24.42 -25.64
C LYS A 471 7.52 25.42 -24.67
N ARG A 472 8.08 25.60 -23.47
CA ARG A 472 7.58 26.47 -22.38
C ARG A 472 6.11 26.21 -22.03
N ALA A 473 5.71 24.94 -22.03
CA ALA A 473 4.38 24.52 -21.60
C ALA A 473 4.44 23.86 -20.22
N ASN A 474 3.34 23.92 -19.47
CA ASN A 474 3.19 23.17 -18.23
C ASN A 474 3.14 21.66 -18.55
N CYS A 475 3.83 20.85 -17.75
CA CYS A 475 3.88 19.40 -17.95
C CYS A 475 3.35 18.67 -16.72
N TYR A 476 2.31 17.86 -16.93
CA TYR A 476 1.79 16.93 -15.92
C TYR A 476 1.88 15.48 -16.42
N ASP A 477 2.58 15.26 -17.54
CA ASP A 477 2.77 13.94 -18.13
C ASP A 477 3.54 13.03 -17.18
N GLY A 478 2.96 11.86 -16.91
CA GLY A 478 3.49 10.93 -15.92
C GLY A 478 3.54 11.50 -14.51
N MET A 479 2.70 12.48 -14.13
CA MET A 479 2.53 12.86 -12.72
C MET A 479 1.30 12.16 -12.14
N VAL A 480 1.44 11.65 -10.93
CA VAL A 480 0.32 11.16 -10.12
C VAL A 480 -0.10 12.26 -9.16
N LEU A 481 -1.41 12.42 -8.94
CA LEU A 481 -1.96 13.31 -7.92
C LEU A 481 -1.79 12.68 -6.53
N ILE A 482 -0.56 12.53 -6.05
CA ILE A 482 -0.28 11.98 -4.72
C ILE A 482 -0.56 13.02 -3.64
N ASP A 483 -0.01 14.22 -3.83
CA ASP A 483 -0.08 15.31 -2.86
C ASP A 483 -1.54 15.67 -2.53
N HIS A 484 -1.85 15.70 -1.23
CA HIS A 484 -3.20 15.94 -0.74
C HIS A 484 -3.71 17.35 -1.11
N ASP A 485 -2.85 18.37 -1.05
CA ASP A 485 -3.23 19.74 -1.41
C ASP A 485 -3.43 19.91 -2.90
N VAL A 486 -2.60 19.26 -3.72
CA VAL A 486 -2.78 19.19 -5.17
C VAL A 486 -4.07 18.48 -5.51
N ARG A 487 -4.41 17.38 -4.83
CA ARG A 487 -5.71 16.70 -4.98
C ARG A 487 -6.86 17.64 -4.62
N ARG A 488 -6.83 18.30 -3.46
CA ARG A 488 -7.89 19.27 -3.08
C ARG A 488 -8.02 20.43 -4.07
N ARG A 489 -6.89 20.94 -4.58
CA ARG A 489 -6.89 21.96 -5.64
C ARG A 489 -7.50 21.43 -6.92
N PHE A 490 -7.19 20.19 -7.32
CA PHE A 490 -7.81 19.52 -8.47
C PHE A 490 -9.33 19.39 -8.33
N GLN A 491 -9.83 19.19 -7.12
CA GLN A 491 -11.28 19.13 -6.85
C GLN A 491 -11.93 20.52 -6.95
N ARG A 492 -11.34 21.53 -6.31
CA ARG A 492 -11.94 22.87 -6.14
C ARG A 492 -11.74 23.79 -7.34
N ASP A 493 -10.57 23.76 -7.97
CA ASP A 493 -10.19 24.66 -9.05
C ASP A 493 -10.45 24.04 -10.43
N ARG A 494 -11.53 24.51 -11.08
CA ARG A 494 -11.93 24.06 -12.42
C ARG A 494 -10.92 24.44 -13.50
N ALA A 495 -10.19 25.53 -13.36
CA ALA A 495 -9.17 25.93 -14.33
C ALA A 495 -7.97 25.00 -14.24
N PHE A 496 -7.44 24.81 -13.02
CA PHE A 496 -6.35 23.87 -12.75
C PHE A 496 -6.72 22.44 -13.19
N ARG A 497 -7.91 21.95 -12.84
CA ARG A 497 -8.37 20.61 -13.28
C ARG A 497 -8.40 20.45 -14.79
N ARG A 498 -8.92 21.44 -15.52
CA ARG A 498 -8.97 21.38 -17.00
C ARG A 498 -7.58 21.37 -17.61
N GLU A 499 -6.67 22.15 -17.05
CA GLU A 499 -5.27 22.18 -17.46
C GLU A 499 -4.57 20.85 -17.16
N PHE A 500 -4.65 20.35 -15.91
CA PHE A 500 -4.09 19.06 -15.53
C PHE A 500 -4.61 17.95 -16.44
N LEU A 501 -5.92 17.84 -16.64
CA LEU A 501 -6.51 16.81 -17.49
C LEU A 501 -5.97 16.87 -18.92
N ARG A 502 -5.88 18.07 -19.50
CA ARG A 502 -5.37 18.29 -20.86
C ARG A 502 -3.95 17.75 -21.05
N GLU A 503 -3.11 17.85 -20.02
CA GLU A 503 -1.69 17.51 -20.10
C GLU A 503 -1.34 16.11 -19.52
N ALA A 504 -2.00 15.68 -18.44
CA ALA A 504 -1.60 14.52 -17.62
C ALA A 504 -2.28 13.21 -17.99
N SER A 505 -3.56 13.27 -18.37
CA SER A 505 -4.36 12.06 -18.52
C SER A 505 -4.21 11.48 -19.92
N TRP A 506 -3.96 10.17 -19.99
CA TRP A 506 -3.79 9.47 -21.27
C TRP A 506 -5.02 9.65 -22.19
N GLU A 507 -6.24 9.61 -21.63
CA GLU A 507 -7.47 9.82 -22.42
C GLU A 507 -7.52 11.22 -23.04
N HIS A 508 -7.17 12.27 -22.30
CA HIS A 508 -7.28 13.64 -22.83
C HIS A 508 -6.20 13.95 -23.85
N ARG A 509 -4.94 13.55 -23.59
CA ARG A 509 -3.84 13.76 -24.53
C ARG A 509 -4.07 13.01 -25.84
N ASN A 510 -4.56 11.78 -25.73
CA ASN A 510 -4.86 10.95 -26.88
C ASN A 510 -6.33 11.03 -27.29
N ARG A 511 -7.09 12.07 -26.90
CA ARG A 511 -8.56 12.11 -27.08
C ARG A 511 -8.99 11.88 -28.52
N GLY A 512 -8.27 12.42 -29.50
CA GLY A 512 -8.53 12.18 -30.92
C GLY A 512 -8.30 10.73 -31.31
N VAL A 513 -7.19 10.15 -30.86
CA VAL A 513 -6.78 8.77 -31.07
C VAL A 513 -7.81 7.83 -30.41
N VAL A 514 -8.12 8.03 -29.12
CA VAL A 514 -9.13 7.29 -28.37
C VAL A 514 -10.51 7.34 -29.04
N LYS A 515 -10.96 8.53 -29.46
CA LYS A 515 -12.24 8.68 -30.18
C LYS A 515 -12.25 7.87 -31.48
N LEU A 516 -11.14 7.89 -32.23
CA LEU A 516 -11.00 7.09 -33.45
C LEU A 516 -11.10 5.59 -33.14
N GLY A 517 -10.35 5.11 -32.15
CA GLY A 517 -10.41 3.71 -31.72
C GLY A 517 -11.83 3.27 -31.34
N LYS A 518 -12.53 4.06 -30.54
CA LYS A 518 -13.94 3.79 -30.16
C LYS A 518 -14.89 3.83 -31.35
N ALA A 519 -14.69 4.76 -32.30
CA ALA A 519 -15.50 4.81 -33.51
C ALA A 519 -15.30 3.57 -34.39
N ILE A 520 -14.07 3.05 -34.48
CA ILE A 520 -13.78 1.80 -35.20
C ILE A 520 -14.50 0.63 -34.52
N VAL A 521 -14.41 0.50 -33.19
CA VAL A 521 -15.15 -0.53 -32.44
C VAL A 521 -16.65 -0.43 -32.70
N LYS A 522 -17.22 0.78 -32.67
CA LYS A 522 -18.65 0.99 -32.91
C LYS A 522 -19.07 0.51 -34.29
N ARG A 523 -18.33 0.86 -35.35
CA ARG A 523 -18.62 0.40 -36.72
C ARG A 523 -18.58 -1.12 -36.84
N ILE A 524 -17.55 -1.76 -36.26
CA ILE A 524 -17.43 -3.22 -36.27
C ILE A 524 -18.63 -3.87 -35.56
N ASN A 525 -19.10 -3.28 -34.46
CA ASN A 525 -20.25 -3.81 -33.73
C ASN A 525 -21.57 -3.59 -34.51
N GLU A 526 -21.73 -2.45 -35.18
CA GLU A 526 -22.85 -2.19 -36.09
C GLU A 526 -22.85 -3.16 -37.29
N GLU A 527 -21.69 -3.43 -37.90
CA GLU A 527 -21.53 -4.40 -38.99
C GLU A 527 -21.86 -5.83 -38.55
N LYS A 528 -21.44 -6.23 -37.33
CA LYS A 528 -21.81 -7.54 -36.75
C LYS A 528 -23.30 -7.66 -36.45
N GLN A 529 -23.96 -6.58 -36.02
CA GLN A 529 -25.39 -6.58 -35.72
C GLN A 529 -26.25 -6.57 -36.99
N ASN A 530 -25.76 -5.95 -38.07
CA ASN A 530 -26.47 -5.87 -39.35
C ASN A 530 -26.15 -7.07 -40.28
N GLY A 531 -25.18 -7.91 -39.91
CA GLY A 531 -24.68 -9.01 -40.73
C GLY A 531 -25.18 -10.39 -40.31
N GLU A 532 -26.46 -10.69 -40.56
CA GLU A 532 -26.80 -12.06 -40.98
C GLU A 532 -26.25 -12.25 -42.40
N GLY A 533 -25.04 -12.80 -42.50
CA GLY A 533 -24.47 -13.28 -43.76
C GLY A 533 -23.35 -12.43 -44.35
N TYR A 534 -22.12 -12.64 -43.87
CA TYR A 534 -20.96 -12.89 -44.73
C TYR A 534 -19.80 -13.43 -43.89
N ARG A 535 -19.60 -14.75 -43.92
CA ARG A 535 -18.28 -15.34 -43.68
C ARG A 535 -17.46 -15.11 -44.93
N ASP A 536 -16.56 -14.14 -44.89
CA ASP A 536 -15.22 -14.21 -45.46
C ASP A 536 -14.62 -12.82 -45.40
N TRP A 537 -13.47 -12.70 -44.70
CA TRP A 537 -12.35 -11.81 -45.06
C TRP A 537 -11.22 -11.95 -44.03
N ILE A 538 -10.55 -13.11 -44.02
CA ILE A 538 -9.09 -13.18 -43.84
C ILE A 538 -8.61 -14.28 -44.78
N GLY A 539 -8.28 -13.91 -46.02
CA GLY A 539 -7.72 -14.87 -46.97
C GLY A 539 -7.82 -14.39 -48.40
N SER A 540 -6.95 -13.48 -48.81
CA SER A 540 -6.37 -13.43 -50.18
C SER A 540 -5.59 -12.13 -50.35
N ALA A 541 -4.27 -12.21 -50.15
CA ALA A 541 -3.28 -11.43 -50.92
C ALA A 541 -1.87 -11.74 -50.39
N VAL A 542 -1.35 -12.95 -50.65
CA VAL A 542 0.07 -13.13 -50.96
C VAL A 542 0.18 -14.28 -51.96
N ASP A 543 0.71 -13.95 -53.13
CA ASP A 543 0.94 -14.83 -54.26
C ASP A 543 1.90 -16.00 -53.97
N ARG A 544 1.65 -17.07 -54.71
CA ARG A 544 2.46 -18.29 -54.80
C ARG A 544 3.81 -18.03 -55.46
N ALA A 545 4.88 -18.58 -54.85
CA ALA A 545 5.99 -19.16 -55.60
C ALA A 545 6.67 -20.28 -54.78
N GLY A 546 6.71 -21.49 -55.35
CA GLY A 546 7.75 -22.48 -55.05
C GLY A 546 7.36 -23.71 -54.20
N MET A 547 6.76 -24.71 -54.85
CA MET A 547 6.73 -26.11 -54.38
C MET A 547 8.14 -26.68 -54.13
N ARG A 548 8.31 -27.50 -53.08
CA ARG A 548 8.66 -28.94 -53.22
C ARG A 548 8.57 -29.70 -51.90
N GLU A 549 8.10 -30.93 -52.04
CA GLU A 549 7.80 -31.95 -51.04
C GLU A 549 9.02 -32.47 -50.28
N GLY A 550 8.77 -32.97 -49.07
CA GLY A 550 9.69 -33.80 -48.28
C GLY A 550 9.01 -34.31 -47.02
N SER A 551 8.47 -35.52 -47.10
CA SER A 551 7.86 -36.29 -46.01
C SER A 551 8.84 -36.58 -44.85
N CYS A 552 8.28 -36.64 -43.63
CA CYS A 552 8.56 -37.60 -42.53
C CYS A 552 8.83 -36.98 -41.14
N ALA A 553 7.95 -37.41 -40.21
CA ALA A 553 8.20 -37.80 -38.81
C ALA A 553 8.62 -36.77 -37.74
N SER A 554 7.80 -36.77 -36.67
CA SER A 554 8.10 -36.57 -35.25
C SER A 554 8.89 -35.34 -34.80
N GLU A 555 8.25 -34.47 -34.03
CA GLU A 555 8.53 -34.23 -32.60
C GLU A 555 7.65 -33.10 -32.05
N GLY A 556 7.28 -33.21 -30.78
CA GLY A 556 6.28 -32.38 -30.13
C GLY A 556 6.68 -30.92 -30.02
N THR A 557 5.80 -30.03 -30.46
CA THR A 557 5.74 -28.63 -30.04
C THR A 557 4.39 -28.07 -30.46
N GLU A 558 3.46 -27.91 -29.50
CA GLU A 558 2.24 -27.14 -29.76
C GLU A 558 2.51 -25.64 -29.48
N PRO A 559 2.20 -24.74 -30.44
CA PRO A 559 2.45 -23.32 -30.31
C PRO A 559 1.32 -22.60 -29.55
N TRP A 560 1.74 -21.67 -28.69
CA TRP A 560 1.06 -20.44 -28.25
C TRP A 560 -0.44 -20.34 -28.57
N GLY A 561 -1.24 -20.80 -27.61
CA GLY A 561 -2.69 -20.72 -27.61
C GLY A 561 -3.24 -19.29 -27.60
N GLN A 562 -4.36 -19.13 -28.29
CA GLN A 562 -5.10 -17.89 -28.53
C GLN A 562 -5.51 -17.16 -27.23
N PRO A 563 -5.70 -15.82 -27.26
CA PRO A 563 -6.22 -15.09 -26.11
C PRO A 563 -7.71 -15.40 -25.90
N GLU A 564 -8.02 -16.11 -24.82
CA GLU A 564 -9.39 -16.30 -24.35
C GLU A 564 -10.07 -14.94 -24.07
N SER A 565 -11.37 -14.87 -24.40
CA SER A 565 -12.25 -13.73 -24.11
C SER A 565 -12.34 -13.48 -22.61
N TRP A 566 -12.34 -12.22 -22.21
CA TRP A 566 -12.50 -11.82 -20.81
C TRP A 566 -13.92 -12.17 -20.33
N SER A 567 -14.08 -13.31 -19.65
CA SER A 567 -15.21 -13.57 -18.78
C SER A 567 -14.69 -13.91 -17.39
N TRP A 568 -14.72 -12.92 -16.48
CA TRP A 568 -14.53 -13.18 -15.06
C TRP A 568 -15.81 -12.79 -14.34
N THR A 569 -16.64 -13.80 -14.07
CA THR A 569 -17.74 -13.72 -13.13
C THR A 569 -17.14 -13.46 -11.75
N LYS A 570 -17.51 -12.34 -11.10
CA LYS A 570 -17.40 -12.19 -9.65
C LYS A 570 -18.06 -13.43 -9.04
N ARG A 571 -17.29 -14.38 -8.49
CA ARG A 571 -17.86 -15.32 -7.54
C ARG A 571 -18.18 -14.50 -6.30
N ARG A 572 -19.42 -14.02 -6.20
CA ARG A 572 -20.00 -13.72 -4.90
C ARG A 572 -19.84 -15.00 -4.09
N ALA A 573 -19.03 -14.96 -3.02
CA ALA A 573 -19.07 -15.99 -2.01
C ALA A 573 -20.53 -16.11 -1.58
N ARG A 574 -21.14 -17.26 -1.87
CA ARG A 574 -22.43 -17.59 -1.27
C ARG A 574 -22.13 -17.74 0.21
N GLY A 575 -22.80 -16.93 1.04
CA GLY A 575 -22.84 -17.16 2.47
C GLY A 575 -23.32 -18.58 2.70
N CYS A 576 -22.52 -19.36 3.42
CA CYS A 576 -22.99 -20.54 4.11
C CYS A 576 -23.02 -20.18 5.58
N ILE A 577 -24.21 -20.37 6.14
CA ILE A 577 -24.57 -20.30 7.57
C ILE A 577 -23.62 -21.18 8.39
#